data_AF-A0A6A6M149-F1
#
_entry.id   AF-A0A6A6M149-F1
#
_cell.length_a   1.000
_cell.length_b   1.000
_cell.length_c   1.000
_cell.angle_alpha   90.00
_cell.angle_beta   90.00
_cell.angle_gamma   90.00
#
_symmetry.space_group_name_H-M   'P 1'
#
loop_
_entity.id
_entity.type
_entity.pdbx_description
1 polymer ?
#
loop_
_entity_poly.entity_id
_entity_poly.type
_entity_poly.pdbx_seq_one_letter_code
_entity_poly.pdbx_strand_id
1 'polypeptide(L)'
;MDQAVLDDIIRRLLEVRGKPGKQVQLSEAEIRQLCVVSREIFVQQPNLLELEAPIKICVAALIDEKILCMHGGLSPDLHNLDEIRNLQRPTDVPDTGLLCDLLWSDPSKDVQGWGMNDRGVSYTFGPDRVTEFLEKHDLDLICRAHQVVEDGYEFFANRQLVTIFSAPNYCGEFDNAGAMMSVDETLMCSFQILKPADKKSKFNFGHCHNKAWKHFWRWCFWEYNYSQAWKLTSRSKGKA
;
A
#
# COMPACT_ATOMS: atom_id res chain seq x y z
N MET A 1 19.75 10.60 -14.88
CA MET A 1 20.86 10.10 -14.03
C MET A 1 21.72 9.22 -14.90
N ASP A 2 23.04 9.27 -14.75
CA ASP A 2 23.94 8.38 -15.48
C ASP A 2 23.68 6.91 -15.08
N GLN A 3 23.70 6.01 -16.07
CA GLN A 3 23.36 4.60 -15.83
C GLN A 3 24.34 3.92 -14.87
N ALA A 4 25.64 4.22 -14.96
CA ALA A 4 26.62 3.61 -14.07
C ALA A 4 26.44 4.07 -12.61
N VAL A 5 26.01 5.32 -12.40
CA VAL A 5 25.65 5.83 -11.07
C VAL A 5 24.43 5.10 -10.51
N LEU A 6 23.40 4.90 -11.32
CA LEU A 6 22.20 4.17 -10.90
C LEU A 6 22.52 2.72 -10.53
N ASP A 7 23.30 2.03 -11.36
CA ASP A 7 23.69 0.64 -11.14
C ASP A 7 24.55 0.47 -9.89
N ASP A 8 25.47 1.42 -9.62
CA ASP A 8 26.26 1.40 -8.38
C ASP A 8 25.39 1.60 -7.12
N ILE A 9 24.42 2.51 -7.16
CA ILE A 9 23.45 2.70 -6.08
C ILE A 9 22.67 1.41 -5.82
N ILE A 10 22.15 0.78 -6.88
CA ILE A 10 21.41 -0.49 -6.78
C ILE A 10 22.30 -1.58 -6.17
N ARG A 11 23.54 -1.70 -6.64
CA ARG A 11 24.52 -2.66 -6.13
C ARG A 11 24.76 -2.47 -4.62
N ARG A 12 25.02 -1.23 -4.16
CA ARG A 12 25.19 -0.90 -2.73
C ARG A 12 23.95 -1.22 -1.89
N LEU A 13 22.75 -0.96 -2.42
CA LEU A 13 21.50 -1.32 -1.75
C LEU A 13 21.32 -2.83 -1.61
N LEU A 14 21.77 -3.61 -2.58
CA LEU A 14 21.67 -5.07 -2.56
C LEU A 14 22.76 -5.76 -1.70
N GLU A 15 23.92 -5.13 -1.47
CA GLU A 15 25.00 -5.67 -0.63
C GLU A 15 24.60 -5.95 0.83
N VAL A 16 23.56 -5.28 1.32
CA VAL A 16 23.04 -5.46 2.69
C VAL A 16 21.94 -6.52 2.78
N ARG A 17 21.59 -7.18 1.67
CA ARG A 17 20.62 -8.28 1.66
C ARG A 17 21.03 -9.36 2.66
N GLY A 18 20.10 -9.76 3.52
CA GLY A 18 20.35 -10.74 4.59
C GLY A 18 21.06 -10.19 5.83
N LYS A 19 21.27 -8.87 5.93
CA LYS A 19 21.86 -8.20 7.11
C LYS A 19 20.89 -7.15 7.68
N PRO A 20 19.82 -7.56 8.38
CA PRO A 20 18.82 -6.65 8.93
C PRO A 20 19.46 -5.55 9.79
N GLY A 21 19.04 -4.29 9.59
CA GLY A 21 19.54 -3.14 10.35
C GLY A 21 20.86 -2.54 9.85
N LYS A 22 21.56 -3.17 8.90
CA LYS A 22 22.76 -2.57 8.29
C LYS A 22 22.35 -1.42 7.35
N GLN A 23 22.89 -0.23 7.61
CA GLN A 23 22.64 0.95 6.79
C GLN A 23 23.50 0.94 5.52
N VAL A 24 22.96 1.50 4.45
CA VAL A 24 23.66 1.77 3.18
C VAL A 24 23.99 3.25 3.14
N GLN A 25 25.23 3.58 2.80
CA GLN A 25 25.67 4.97 2.70
C GLN A 25 25.42 5.47 1.27
N LEU A 26 24.47 6.39 1.13
CA LEU A 26 24.21 7.15 -0.09
C LEU A 26 24.45 8.64 0.23
N SER A 27 25.11 9.36 -0.67
CA SER A 27 25.29 10.81 -0.52
C SER A 27 23.96 11.55 -0.73
N GLU A 28 23.85 12.74 -0.16
CA GLU A 28 22.69 13.60 -0.37
C GLU A 28 22.44 13.90 -1.86
N ALA A 29 23.51 14.08 -2.63
CA ALA A 29 23.44 14.32 -4.07
C ALA A 29 22.82 13.13 -4.82
N GLU A 30 23.23 11.90 -4.49
CA GLU A 30 22.66 10.67 -5.06
C GLU A 30 21.18 10.55 -4.73
N ILE A 31 20.82 10.74 -3.45
CA ILE A 31 19.42 10.68 -2.99
C ILE A 31 18.58 11.73 -3.72
N ARG A 32 19.07 12.97 -3.81
CA ARG A 32 18.37 14.06 -4.50
C ARG A 32 18.18 13.74 -5.98
N GLN A 33 19.20 13.19 -6.64
CA GLN A 33 19.12 12.85 -8.05
C GLN A 33 18.14 11.68 -8.29
N LEU A 34 18.10 10.66 -7.41
CA LEU A 34 17.09 9.61 -7.46
C LEU A 34 15.68 10.19 -7.35
N CYS A 35 15.46 11.09 -6.39
CA CYS A 35 14.15 11.74 -6.21
C CYS A 35 13.76 12.58 -7.44
N VAL A 36 14.68 13.36 -8.01
CA VAL A 36 14.41 14.20 -9.19
C VAL A 36 14.03 13.34 -10.39
N VAL A 37 14.84 12.33 -10.72
CA VAL A 37 14.58 11.46 -11.88
C VAL A 37 13.31 10.63 -11.68
N SER A 38 13.08 10.10 -10.47
CA SER A 38 11.86 9.33 -10.19
C SER A 38 10.62 10.19 -10.29
N ARG A 39 10.67 11.44 -9.81
CA ARG A 39 9.57 12.41 -9.92
C ARG A 39 9.21 12.69 -11.38
N GLU A 40 10.20 12.89 -12.25
CA GLU A 40 9.97 13.13 -13.68
C GLU A 40 9.23 11.95 -14.32
N ILE A 41 9.66 10.72 -14.02
CA ILE A 41 8.99 9.49 -14.50
C ILE A 41 7.54 9.45 -14.01
N PHE A 42 7.32 9.66 -12.70
CA PHE A 42 5.97 9.60 -12.14
C PHE A 42 5.06 10.69 -12.71
N VAL A 43 5.53 11.92 -12.90
CA VAL A 43 4.74 13.02 -13.48
C VAL A 43 4.34 12.72 -14.94
N GLN A 44 5.18 11.99 -15.69
CA GLN A 44 4.88 11.59 -17.06
C GLN A 44 3.87 10.43 -17.16
N GLN A 45 3.86 9.54 -16.18
CA GLN A 45 2.93 8.40 -16.13
C GLN A 45 1.51 8.82 -15.70
N PRO A 46 0.42 8.22 -16.19
CA PRO A 46 -0.93 8.57 -15.74
C PRO A 46 -1.18 8.21 -14.26
N ASN A 47 -2.18 8.85 -13.64
CA ASN A 47 -2.60 8.54 -12.25
C ASN A 47 -3.29 7.19 -12.11
N LEU A 48 -3.95 6.74 -13.18
CA LEU A 48 -4.44 5.38 -13.32
C LEU A 48 -3.54 4.73 -14.36
N LEU A 49 -2.68 3.83 -13.90
CA LEU A 49 -1.82 3.04 -14.78
C LEU A 49 -2.61 1.88 -15.36
N GLU A 50 -2.80 1.87 -16.67
CA GLU A 50 -3.31 0.72 -17.41
C GLU A 50 -2.13 -0.17 -17.78
N LEU A 51 -2.14 -1.42 -17.33
CA LEU A 51 -0.94 -2.25 -17.29
C LEU A 51 -1.23 -3.70 -17.66
N GLU A 52 -0.31 -4.27 -18.44
CA GLU A 52 -0.12 -5.71 -18.61
C GLU A 52 0.95 -6.18 -17.60
N ALA A 53 0.81 -7.40 -17.06
CA ALA A 53 1.73 -7.94 -16.05
C ALA A 53 3.21 -8.00 -16.56
N PRO A 54 4.27 -7.84 -15.71
CA PRO A 54 4.34 -7.55 -14.26
C PRO A 54 4.63 -6.06 -13.88
N ILE A 55 4.23 -5.62 -12.66
CA ILE A 55 3.78 -4.22 -12.42
C ILE A 55 4.30 -3.51 -11.14
N LYS A 56 4.43 -2.17 -11.17
CA LYS A 56 4.51 -1.22 -10.01
C LYS A 56 3.55 -0.02 -10.20
N ILE A 57 2.94 0.51 -9.13
CA ILE A 57 1.73 1.37 -9.20
C ILE A 57 1.92 2.77 -8.59
N CYS A 58 1.33 3.80 -9.21
CA CYS A 58 1.17 5.17 -8.68
C CYS A 58 -0.32 5.45 -8.41
N VAL A 59 -0.72 5.69 -7.16
CA VAL A 59 -2.12 5.94 -6.73
C VAL A 59 -3.07 4.77 -6.97
N ALA A 60 -3.41 4.47 -8.23
CA ALA A 60 -4.19 3.31 -8.63
C ALA A 60 -3.68 2.70 -9.94
N ALA A 61 -3.99 1.43 -10.16
CA ALA A 61 -3.73 0.76 -11.43
C ALA A 61 -4.92 -0.11 -11.83
N LEU A 62 -5.15 -0.21 -13.13
CA LEU A 62 -6.10 -1.14 -13.72
C LEU A 62 -5.31 -2.20 -14.49
N ILE A 63 -5.42 -3.45 -14.04
CA ILE A 63 -4.74 -4.60 -14.67
C ILE A 63 -5.74 -5.30 -15.58
N ASP A 64 -5.39 -5.40 -16.86
CA ASP A 64 -6.16 -6.08 -17.90
C ASP A 64 -7.66 -5.72 -17.90
N GLU A 65 -7.97 -4.45 -17.60
CA GLU A 65 -9.34 -3.92 -17.48
C GLU A 65 -10.24 -4.63 -16.46
N LYS A 66 -9.70 -5.53 -15.61
CA LYS A 66 -10.49 -6.37 -14.69
C LYS A 66 -10.12 -6.23 -13.23
N ILE A 67 -8.89 -5.86 -12.90
CA ILE A 67 -8.45 -5.73 -11.51
C ILE A 67 -8.06 -4.29 -11.20
N LEU A 68 -8.81 -3.65 -10.32
CA LEU A 68 -8.50 -2.30 -9.85
C LEU A 68 -7.68 -2.36 -8.56
N CYS A 69 -6.46 -1.83 -8.62
CA CYS A 69 -5.51 -1.78 -7.53
C CYS A 69 -5.44 -0.37 -6.91
N MET A 70 -5.49 -0.27 -5.59
CA MET A 70 -5.32 1.00 -4.86
C MET A 70 -4.78 0.77 -3.44
N HIS A 71 -4.34 1.81 -2.73
CA HIS A 71 -3.84 1.62 -1.36
C HIS A 71 -4.97 1.48 -0.33
N GLY A 72 -5.85 2.48 -0.27
CA GLY A 72 -7.03 2.55 0.58
C GLY A 72 -8.14 1.66 0.03
N GLY A 73 -9.22 2.26 -0.44
CA GLY A 73 -10.32 1.53 -1.04
C GLY A 73 -11.24 2.48 -1.80
N LEU A 74 -12.51 2.13 -1.87
CA LEU A 74 -13.49 2.92 -2.60
C LEU A 74 -13.75 4.28 -1.94
N SER A 75 -14.26 5.22 -2.73
CA SER A 75 -14.72 6.54 -2.28
C SER A 75 -16.20 6.73 -2.65
N PRO A 76 -17.01 7.40 -1.83
CA PRO A 76 -18.34 7.84 -2.23
C PRO A 76 -18.28 8.83 -3.41
N ASP A 77 -17.15 9.51 -3.60
CA ASP A 77 -16.90 10.46 -4.68
C ASP A 77 -16.30 9.80 -5.94
N LEU A 78 -16.07 8.48 -5.92
CA LEU A 78 -15.59 7.73 -7.09
C LEU A 78 -16.78 7.17 -7.86
N HIS A 79 -17.22 7.91 -8.87
CA HIS A 79 -18.32 7.53 -9.74
C HIS A 79 -17.84 6.95 -11.07
N ASN A 80 -16.66 7.34 -11.54
CA ASN A 80 -16.05 6.86 -12.78
C ASN A 80 -14.51 6.85 -12.67
N LEU A 81 -13.85 5.98 -13.44
CA LEU A 81 -12.40 5.86 -13.38
C LEU A 81 -11.65 7.07 -13.95
N ASP A 82 -12.32 7.92 -14.76
CA ASP A 82 -11.72 9.15 -15.27
C ASP A 82 -11.46 10.18 -14.16
N GLU A 83 -12.21 10.14 -13.05
CA GLU A 83 -11.94 10.98 -11.88
C GLU A 83 -10.56 10.69 -11.28
N ILE A 84 -10.12 9.42 -11.28
CA ILE A 84 -8.76 9.05 -10.87
C ILE A 84 -7.75 9.55 -11.91
N ARG A 85 -8.02 9.32 -13.20
CA ARG A 85 -7.14 9.77 -14.31
C ARG A 85 -6.86 11.27 -14.23
N ASN A 86 -7.88 12.07 -13.92
CA ASN A 86 -7.85 13.54 -13.94
C ASN A 86 -7.29 14.19 -12.66
N LEU A 87 -6.90 13.42 -11.64
CA LEU A 87 -6.27 13.97 -10.44
C LEU A 87 -5.03 14.81 -10.80
N GLN A 88 -5.00 16.06 -10.35
CA GLN A 88 -3.89 16.94 -10.69
C GLN A 88 -2.62 16.52 -9.93
N ARG A 89 -1.47 16.58 -10.61
CA ARG A 89 -0.16 16.36 -9.99
C ARG A 89 0.82 17.46 -10.35
N PRO A 90 1.74 17.83 -9.44
CA PRO A 90 1.84 17.34 -8.06
C PRO A 90 0.69 17.85 -7.19
N THR A 91 0.27 17.07 -6.20
CA THR A 91 -0.75 17.46 -5.22
C THR A 91 -0.40 16.88 -3.86
N ASP A 92 -0.79 17.58 -2.80
CA ASP A 92 -0.81 17.03 -1.45
C ASP A 92 -2.08 16.18 -1.27
N VAL A 93 -2.06 15.26 -0.31
CA VAL A 93 -3.25 14.47 0.05
C VAL A 93 -4.17 15.37 0.88
N PRO A 94 -5.40 15.65 0.42
CA PRO A 94 -6.36 16.44 1.19
C PRO A 94 -6.87 15.67 2.41
N ASP A 95 -7.45 16.38 3.37
CA ASP A 95 -8.06 15.75 4.57
C ASP A 95 -9.35 14.97 4.23
N THR A 96 -10.01 15.30 3.11
CA THR A 96 -11.26 14.69 2.62
C THR A 96 -11.30 14.57 1.10
N GLY A 97 -12.26 13.79 0.59
CA GLY A 97 -12.55 13.65 -0.84
C GLY A 97 -11.79 12.51 -1.50
N LEU A 98 -11.99 12.37 -2.82
CA LEU A 98 -11.55 11.20 -3.61
C LEU A 98 -10.11 10.73 -3.33
N LEU A 99 -9.11 11.61 -3.41
CA LEU A 99 -7.72 11.22 -3.19
C LEU A 99 -7.46 10.76 -1.74
N CYS A 100 -8.12 11.38 -0.76
CA CYS A 100 -8.04 10.93 0.63
C CYS A 100 -8.60 9.51 0.74
N ASP A 101 -9.79 9.28 0.19
CA ASP A 101 -10.48 8.00 0.31
C ASP A 101 -9.77 6.85 -0.40
N LEU A 102 -9.23 7.08 -1.60
CA LEU A 102 -8.41 6.11 -2.33
C LEU A 102 -7.17 5.64 -1.54
N LEU A 103 -6.74 6.41 -0.53
CA LEU A 103 -5.59 6.12 0.31
C LEU A 103 -5.97 5.66 1.73
N TRP A 104 -7.14 6.03 2.24
CA TRP A 104 -7.48 5.88 3.66
C TRP A 104 -8.76 5.10 3.96
N SER A 105 -9.61 4.82 2.97
CA SER A 105 -10.83 4.06 3.23
C SER A 105 -10.54 2.56 3.46
N ASP A 106 -11.45 1.91 4.20
CA ASP A 106 -11.32 0.50 4.57
C ASP A 106 -12.62 -0.29 4.36
N PRO A 107 -12.55 -1.55 3.88
CA PRO A 107 -13.71 -2.43 3.86
C PRO A 107 -14.13 -2.81 5.29
N SER A 108 -15.44 -2.92 5.53
CA SER A 108 -16.00 -3.37 6.81
C SER A 108 -17.18 -4.33 6.60
N LYS A 109 -17.21 -5.44 7.34
CA LYS A 109 -18.31 -6.41 7.32
C LYS A 109 -19.52 -5.92 8.13
N ASP A 110 -19.31 -4.97 9.03
CA ASP A 110 -20.31 -4.49 9.99
C ASP A 110 -21.08 -3.28 9.45
N VAL A 111 -20.79 -2.83 8.24
CA VAL A 111 -21.40 -1.67 7.58
C VAL A 111 -22.14 -2.12 6.33
N GLN A 112 -23.34 -1.60 6.16
CA GLN A 112 -24.07 -1.63 4.89
C GLN A 112 -23.97 -0.24 4.26
N GLY A 113 -23.47 -0.14 3.04
CA GLY A 113 -23.20 1.15 2.40
C GLY A 113 -21.89 1.78 2.87
N TRP A 114 -21.97 3.05 3.29
CA TRP A 114 -20.83 3.83 3.78
C TRP A 114 -20.95 4.06 5.30
N GLY A 115 -19.83 3.95 6.00
CA GLY A 115 -19.71 4.19 7.42
C GLY A 115 -18.57 5.17 7.73
N MET A 116 -18.55 5.70 8.95
CA MET A 116 -17.39 6.47 9.41
C MET A 116 -16.23 5.52 9.72
N ASN A 117 -15.01 5.97 9.48
CA ASN A 117 -13.81 5.17 9.76
C ASN A 117 -13.27 5.47 11.16
N ASP A 118 -13.00 4.42 11.94
CA ASP A 118 -12.42 4.51 13.29
C ASP A 118 -11.02 5.14 13.33
N ARG A 119 -10.36 5.26 12.16
CA ARG A 119 -9.11 6.02 11.99
C ARG A 119 -9.29 7.53 12.16
N GLY A 120 -10.53 8.02 12.13
CA GLY A 120 -10.85 9.45 12.16
C GLY A 120 -10.60 10.17 10.83
N VAL A 121 -10.42 9.43 9.74
CA VAL A 121 -10.22 9.95 8.38
C VAL A 121 -10.89 9.01 7.37
N SER A 122 -11.51 9.58 6.33
CA SER A 122 -12.23 8.83 5.29
C SER A 122 -13.38 7.96 5.84
N TYR A 123 -13.78 6.95 5.08
CA TYR A 123 -14.96 6.13 5.28
C TYR A 123 -14.61 4.64 5.42
N THR A 124 -15.54 3.88 5.97
CA THR A 124 -15.63 2.45 5.77
C THR A 124 -16.68 2.13 4.71
N PHE A 125 -16.54 1.02 4.00
CA PHE A 125 -17.51 0.59 2.98
C PHE A 125 -17.86 -0.90 3.10
N GLY A 126 -19.15 -1.19 2.91
CA GLY A 126 -19.72 -2.52 2.99
C GLY A 126 -19.47 -3.39 1.75
N PRO A 127 -19.77 -4.70 1.82
CA PRO A 127 -19.66 -5.59 0.68
C PRO A 127 -20.61 -5.19 -0.46
N ASP A 128 -21.76 -4.56 -0.15
CA ASP A 128 -22.69 -4.05 -1.15
C ASP A 128 -22.05 -2.98 -2.05
N ARG A 129 -21.21 -2.10 -1.49
CA ARG A 129 -20.49 -1.09 -2.27
C ARG A 129 -19.42 -1.70 -3.18
N VAL A 130 -18.77 -2.78 -2.73
CA VAL A 130 -17.81 -3.52 -3.57
C VAL A 130 -18.52 -4.14 -4.76
N THR A 131 -19.61 -4.88 -4.52
CA THR A 131 -20.37 -5.53 -5.59
C THR A 131 -20.92 -4.51 -6.58
N GLU A 132 -21.57 -3.45 -6.10
CA GLU A 132 -22.13 -2.38 -6.95
C GLU A 132 -21.05 -1.72 -7.81
N PHE A 133 -19.89 -1.42 -7.23
CA PHE A 133 -18.80 -0.78 -7.96
C PHE A 133 -18.25 -1.67 -9.08
N LEU A 134 -17.99 -2.95 -8.77
CA LEU A 134 -17.47 -3.90 -9.75
C LEU A 134 -18.44 -4.14 -10.89
N GLU A 135 -19.72 -4.35 -10.59
CA GLU A 135 -20.77 -4.51 -11.61
C GLU A 135 -20.90 -3.28 -12.51
N LYS A 136 -20.89 -2.08 -11.92
CA LYS A 136 -21.00 -0.82 -12.65
C LYS A 136 -19.84 -0.59 -13.62
N HIS A 137 -18.64 -1.04 -13.25
CA HIS A 137 -17.42 -0.80 -14.01
C HIS A 137 -16.91 -2.01 -14.80
N ASP A 138 -17.69 -3.11 -14.84
CA ASP A 138 -17.31 -4.39 -15.47
C ASP A 138 -15.94 -4.93 -15.00
N LEU A 139 -15.70 -4.84 -13.70
CA LEU A 139 -14.48 -5.31 -13.04
C LEU A 139 -14.73 -6.61 -12.27
N ASP A 140 -13.67 -7.40 -12.09
CA ASP A 140 -13.74 -8.68 -11.39
C ASP A 140 -13.24 -8.60 -9.94
N LEU A 141 -12.27 -7.73 -9.66
CA LEU A 141 -11.57 -7.69 -8.38
C LEU A 141 -11.06 -6.29 -8.01
N ILE A 142 -11.20 -5.93 -6.73
CA ILE A 142 -10.42 -4.86 -6.10
C ILE A 142 -9.25 -5.46 -5.33
N CYS A 143 -8.03 -5.01 -5.63
CA CYS A 143 -6.82 -5.39 -4.89
C CYS A 143 -6.31 -4.19 -4.09
N ARG A 144 -6.14 -4.35 -2.77
CA ARG A 144 -5.83 -3.21 -1.89
C ARG A 144 -4.85 -3.46 -0.75
N ALA A 145 -4.36 -2.35 -0.20
CA ALA A 145 -3.37 -2.12 0.87
C ALA A 145 -3.79 -2.15 2.36
N HIS A 146 -3.06 -1.33 3.13
CA HIS A 146 -3.44 -0.56 4.33
C HIS A 146 -3.81 -1.29 5.64
N GLN A 147 -4.51 -2.42 5.60
CA GLN A 147 -4.89 -3.17 6.79
C GLN A 147 -3.93 -4.34 7.01
N VAL A 148 -3.44 -4.48 8.25
CA VAL A 148 -2.67 -5.66 8.66
C VAL A 148 -3.63 -6.83 8.74
N VAL A 149 -3.32 -7.91 8.03
CA VAL A 149 -4.11 -9.15 7.98
C VAL A 149 -3.22 -10.33 8.33
N GLU A 150 -3.77 -11.33 9.01
CA GLU A 150 -3.02 -12.42 9.66
C GLU A 150 -2.12 -13.18 8.69
N ASP A 151 -2.67 -13.67 7.58
CA ASP A 151 -1.93 -14.46 6.58
C ASP A 151 -1.20 -13.59 5.54
N GLY A 152 -1.16 -12.28 5.74
CA GLY A 152 -0.63 -11.32 4.77
C GLY A 152 -1.55 -11.09 3.57
N TYR A 153 -2.64 -11.84 3.42
CA TYR A 153 -3.75 -11.52 2.52
C TYR A 153 -5.09 -11.89 3.16
N GLU A 154 -6.17 -11.20 2.78
CA GLU A 154 -7.52 -11.54 3.22
C GLU A 154 -8.54 -11.17 2.13
N PHE A 155 -9.47 -12.09 1.84
CA PHE A 155 -10.58 -11.82 0.94
C PHE A 155 -11.79 -11.21 1.67
N PHE A 156 -12.49 -10.34 0.94
CA PHE A 156 -13.72 -9.66 1.35
C PHE A 156 -14.76 -9.73 0.24
N ALA A 157 -16.04 -9.49 0.57
CA ALA A 157 -17.16 -9.45 -0.36
C ALA A 157 -17.18 -10.64 -1.34
N ASN A 158 -17.27 -11.88 -0.85
CA ASN A 158 -17.25 -13.08 -1.71
C ASN A 158 -16.05 -13.17 -2.68
N ARG A 159 -14.87 -12.74 -2.21
CA ARG A 159 -13.61 -12.70 -2.98
C ARG A 159 -13.54 -11.64 -4.08
N GLN A 160 -14.49 -10.70 -4.09
CA GLN A 160 -14.49 -9.54 -4.98
C GLN A 160 -13.53 -8.44 -4.54
N LEU A 161 -13.02 -8.49 -3.30
CA LEU A 161 -11.94 -7.64 -2.84
C LEU A 161 -10.88 -8.49 -2.12
N VAL A 162 -9.61 -8.16 -2.32
CA VAL A 162 -8.49 -8.74 -1.59
C VAL A 162 -7.64 -7.65 -0.95
N THR A 163 -7.38 -7.78 0.34
CA THR A 163 -6.37 -7.01 1.07
C THR A 163 -5.05 -7.77 1.02
N ILE A 164 -3.95 -7.09 0.69
CA ILE A 164 -2.59 -7.64 0.72
C ILE A 164 -1.73 -6.80 1.66
N PHE A 165 -1.03 -7.45 2.57
CA PHE A 165 -0.08 -6.83 3.46
C PHE A 165 1.26 -7.55 3.37
N SER A 166 2.31 -6.85 2.92
CA SER A 166 3.60 -7.50 2.59
C SER A 166 4.67 -7.38 3.67
N ALA A 167 4.35 -6.78 4.84
CA ALA A 167 5.29 -6.63 5.95
C ALA A 167 5.01 -7.67 7.05
N PRO A 168 5.75 -8.79 7.11
CA PRO A 168 5.59 -9.76 8.19
C PRO A 168 6.06 -9.21 9.53
N ASN A 169 5.49 -9.72 10.62
CA ASN A 169 5.78 -9.30 12.00
C ASN A 169 5.69 -7.78 12.13
N TYR A 170 4.57 -7.20 11.68
CA TYR A 170 4.46 -5.76 11.51
C TYR A 170 4.75 -5.03 12.82
N CYS A 171 5.60 -4.00 12.75
CA CYS A 171 6.12 -3.25 13.90
C CYS A 171 6.75 -4.08 15.05
N GLY A 172 6.96 -5.40 14.88
CA GLY A 172 7.36 -6.30 15.96
C GLY A 172 6.26 -6.57 17.00
N GLU A 173 5.04 -6.08 16.75
CA GLU A 173 3.90 -6.15 17.67
C GLU A 173 2.86 -7.19 17.19
N PHE A 174 2.82 -7.45 15.89
CA PHE A 174 1.95 -8.43 15.26
C PHE A 174 2.74 -9.67 14.87
N ASP A 175 2.09 -10.82 14.81
CA ASP A 175 2.64 -12.10 14.32
C ASP A 175 2.17 -12.43 12.89
N ASN A 176 1.67 -11.42 12.17
CA ASN A 176 1.18 -11.58 10.81
C ASN A 176 2.27 -12.03 9.84
N ALA A 177 1.88 -12.79 8.82
CA ALA A 177 2.68 -13.01 7.63
C ALA A 177 2.63 -11.79 6.70
N GLY A 178 3.60 -11.74 5.78
CA GLY A 178 3.52 -10.89 4.60
C GLY A 178 3.02 -11.72 3.42
N ALA A 179 2.29 -11.13 2.47
CA ALA A 179 2.00 -11.80 1.21
C ALA A 179 2.32 -10.94 -0.02
N MET A 180 2.46 -11.62 -1.14
CA MET A 180 2.53 -11.03 -2.49
C MET A 180 1.56 -11.79 -3.39
N MET A 181 0.72 -11.07 -4.12
CA MET A 181 -0.15 -11.66 -5.13
C MET A 181 0.55 -11.62 -6.49
N SER A 182 0.50 -12.73 -7.21
CA SER A 182 0.92 -12.84 -8.61
C SER A 182 -0.33 -13.06 -9.46
N VAL A 183 -0.45 -12.27 -10.52
CA VAL A 183 -1.53 -12.37 -11.52
C VAL A 183 -0.87 -12.81 -12.82
N ASP A 184 -1.34 -13.91 -13.40
CA ASP A 184 -0.87 -14.37 -14.71
C ASP A 184 -1.73 -13.86 -15.87
N GLU A 185 -1.37 -14.24 -17.09
CA GLU A 185 -2.04 -13.85 -18.33
C GLU A 185 -3.50 -14.35 -18.44
N THR A 186 -3.92 -15.28 -17.58
CA THR A 186 -5.31 -15.76 -17.49
C THR A 186 -6.10 -15.09 -16.37
N LEU A 187 -5.52 -14.06 -15.75
CA LEU A 187 -6.00 -13.38 -14.55
C LEU A 187 -6.12 -14.29 -13.32
N MET A 188 -5.44 -15.43 -13.33
CA MET A 188 -5.39 -16.31 -12.17
C MET A 188 -4.51 -15.67 -11.09
N CYS A 189 -5.13 -15.40 -9.94
CA CYS A 189 -4.46 -14.84 -8.77
C CYS A 189 -3.89 -15.94 -7.88
N SER A 190 -2.58 -15.90 -7.62
CA SER A 190 -1.88 -16.80 -6.68
C SER A 190 -1.11 -15.99 -5.62
N PHE A 191 -0.89 -16.58 -4.45
CA PHE A 191 -0.28 -15.88 -3.31
C PHE A 191 1.01 -16.56 -2.86
N GLN A 192 2.05 -15.76 -2.67
CA GLN A 192 3.30 -16.16 -2.01
C GLN A 192 3.32 -15.58 -0.60
N ILE A 193 3.40 -16.44 0.41
CA ILE A 193 3.32 -16.05 1.82
C ILE A 193 4.73 -16.08 2.45
N LEU A 194 5.10 -14.95 3.04
CA LEU A 194 6.31 -14.72 3.82
C LEU A 194 5.96 -14.76 5.30
N LYS A 195 6.11 -15.93 5.92
CA LYS A 195 5.87 -16.07 7.36
C LYS A 195 6.89 -15.27 8.19
N PRO A 196 6.52 -14.76 9.37
CA PRO A 196 7.47 -14.13 10.27
C PRO A 196 8.56 -15.13 10.67
N ALA A 197 9.79 -14.65 10.84
CA ALA A 197 10.90 -15.48 11.28
C ALA A 197 10.70 -15.93 12.74
N ASP A 198 10.99 -17.20 13.04
CA ASP A 198 10.93 -17.73 14.40
C ASP A 198 11.77 -16.88 15.37
N LYS A 199 11.17 -16.52 16.51
CA LYS A 199 11.89 -15.84 17.60
C LYS A 199 12.97 -16.77 18.15
N LYS A 200 14.21 -16.69 17.63
CA LYS A 200 15.36 -17.31 18.30
C LYS A 200 15.46 -16.68 19.69
N SER A 201 15.30 -17.50 20.73
CA SER A 201 15.39 -17.07 22.13
C SER A 201 16.79 -16.57 22.45
N LYS A 202 17.06 -15.26 22.39
CA LYS A 202 18.26 -14.67 23.02
C LYS A 202 18.00 -13.26 23.54
N PHE A 203 18.16 -13.17 24.88
CA PHE A 203 18.82 -12.12 25.66
C PHE A 203 18.61 -10.64 25.28
N ASN A 204 18.16 -9.88 26.30
CA ASN A 204 18.15 -8.43 26.42
C ASN A 204 19.12 -7.69 25.48
N PHE A 205 18.58 -7.13 24.40
CA PHE A 205 19.10 -5.90 23.82
C PHE A 205 17.94 -4.91 23.66
N GLY A 206 18.23 -3.68 24.08
CA GLY A 206 17.26 -2.62 24.32
C GLY A 206 16.39 -2.25 23.13
N HIS A 207 15.28 -1.58 23.46
CA HIS A 207 14.26 -1.06 22.55
C HIS A 207 14.87 -0.41 21.29
N CYS A 208 14.91 -1.15 20.18
CA CYS A 208 15.06 -0.58 18.86
C CYS A 208 13.68 -0.12 18.40
N HIS A 209 13.38 1.18 18.56
CA HIS A 209 12.27 1.83 17.86
C HIS A 209 12.55 1.73 16.36
N ASN A 210 12.01 0.71 15.71
CA ASN A 210 12.25 0.44 14.30
C ASN A 210 11.43 1.43 13.45
N LYS A 211 11.95 2.65 13.29
CA LYS A 211 11.35 3.71 12.46
C LYS A 211 11.39 3.40 10.95
N ALA A 212 12.08 2.35 10.51
CA ALA A 212 12.36 2.07 9.10
C ALA A 212 11.09 1.91 8.22
N TRP A 213 10.01 1.34 8.76
CA TRP A 213 8.79 1.10 7.99
C TRP A 213 7.86 2.32 7.88
N LYS A 214 8.01 3.30 8.80
CA LYS A 214 7.41 4.63 8.63
C LYS A 214 8.00 5.37 7.42
N HIS A 215 9.20 4.99 6.98
CA HIS A 215 9.86 5.62 5.84
C HIS A 215 9.49 4.96 4.51
N PHE A 216 9.23 3.65 4.44
CA PHE A 216 8.88 2.97 3.17
C PHE A 216 7.52 3.44 2.61
N TRP A 217 6.49 3.54 3.45
CA TRP A 217 5.19 4.07 3.03
C TRP A 217 5.20 5.58 2.76
N ARG A 218 6.04 6.32 3.49
CA ARG A 218 6.36 7.73 3.21
C ARG A 218 7.18 7.93 1.92
N TRP A 219 7.68 6.84 1.32
CA TRP A 219 8.48 6.86 0.09
C TRP A 219 7.64 6.50 -1.14
N CYS A 220 6.69 5.57 -1.03
CA CYS A 220 5.72 5.26 -2.10
C CYS A 220 4.63 6.33 -2.24
N PHE A 221 4.29 7.03 -1.17
CA PHE A 221 3.36 8.16 -1.17
C PHE A 221 4.00 9.32 -0.39
N TRP A 222 4.16 10.45 -1.06
CA TRP A 222 5.02 11.57 -0.67
C TRP A 222 4.58 12.26 0.63
N GLU A 223 5.51 13.03 1.21
CA GLU A 223 5.56 13.47 2.60
C GLU A 223 4.39 14.37 3.09
N TYR A 224 3.50 13.85 3.95
CA TYR A 224 3.07 14.53 5.19
C TYR A 224 2.25 13.60 6.10
N ASN A 225 2.47 13.68 7.42
CA ASN A 225 1.58 13.23 8.51
C ASN A 225 1.28 11.73 8.79
N TYR A 226 2.13 10.77 8.42
CA TYR A 226 2.05 9.40 8.98
C TYR A 226 2.20 9.32 10.52
N SER A 227 2.67 10.39 11.17
CA SER A 227 2.95 10.41 12.62
C SER A 227 1.71 10.50 13.50
N GLN A 228 0.58 11.03 13.02
CA GLN A 228 -0.60 11.31 13.86
C GLN A 228 -1.65 10.19 13.78
N ALA A 229 -1.87 9.59 12.61
CA ALA A 229 -2.83 8.48 12.45
C ALA A 229 -2.44 7.22 13.24
N TRP A 230 -1.14 6.93 13.39
CA TRP A 230 -0.64 5.73 14.09
C TRP A 230 -0.86 5.76 15.61
N LYS A 231 -1.02 6.93 16.23
CA LYS A 231 -1.23 7.01 17.69
C LYS A 231 -2.64 6.60 18.13
N LEU A 232 -3.58 6.44 17.19
CA LEU A 232 -4.96 6.07 17.48
C LEU A 232 -5.22 4.56 17.33
N THR A 233 -4.54 3.88 16.39
CA THR A 233 -4.67 2.43 16.20
C THR A 233 -4.08 1.59 17.33
N SER A 234 -3.11 2.12 18.10
CA SER A 234 -2.53 1.43 19.27
C SER A 234 -3.33 1.63 20.56
N ARG A 235 -4.35 2.48 20.58
CA ARG A 235 -5.18 2.73 21.79
C ARG A 235 -6.48 1.93 21.84
N SER A 236 -6.97 1.39 20.73
CA SER A 236 -8.27 0.71 20.68
C SER A 236 -8.25 -0.82 20.90
N LYS A 237 -7.08 -1.47 20.90
CA LYS A 237 -6.97 -2.93 21.17
C LYS A 237 -6.41 -3.30 22.55
N GLY A 238 -6.50 -2.38 23.51
CA GLY A 238 -5.92 -2.54 24.85
C GLY A 238 -6.88 -2.22 25.98
N LYS A 239 -8.15 -2.63 25.92
CA LYS A 239 -9.04 -2.77 27.09
C LYS A 239 -10.13 -3.82 26.83
N ALA A 240 -9.85 -5.06 27.25
CA ALA A 240 -10.81 -6.00 27.80
C ALA A 240 -10.10 -6.70 28.96
#